data_AF-A0A0F3GRA4-F1
#
_entry.id   AF-A0A0F3GRA4-F1
#
_cell.length_a   1.000
_cell.length_b   1.000
_cell.length_c   1.000
_cell.angle_alpha   90.00
_cell.angle_beta   90.00
_cell.angle_gamma   90.00
#
_symmetry.space_group_name_H-M   'P 1'
#
loop_
_entity.id
_entity.type
_entity.pdbx_description
1 polymer ?
#
loop_
_entity_poly.entity_id
_entity_poly.type
_entity_poly.pdbx_seq_one_letter_code
_entity_poly.pdbx_strand_id
1 'polypeptide(L)'
;MSASKNVTATFTPIFRFKDNGDQTLTDTFTGLVWAKDASTPTVGSCTGGTKSLLAGLDYARCLNTAKYLGYTDWWVPTIEEMYTLCRTDGSTAGLEDINPTGEFYCNGTAVDVASLLNGRGFVNVQSSHYWSSSTAYGVGRLGAWDVYMGNGRVGTGSLYSDFYVWPVRSGQSGTVCQVRKASKTVDLNKDGKGDIVLQNTNANSNDIAAWLMDGATIASGNYLAKDMSNEWQMKGIGDLDGDGKGDIVWQNVNGDVIAWLMDEFKINGNYLHKGMPSDWQIKGIGDLDGDGKGDIIWQNINSGDVIAWLMDGFAIKTGRGDYLHRGIPSDWQIIAIGDLDGDHKVDIIWQNVNSGDVIAWLMDGFAIKQGNYLHKGIPSDWQMVAIGDLDGDGKNDIVWRNTNSGDFAAWLMNGFTIKDGNYLDIARSIPCDWQVAVIGDLNGDGMSDIVLQNTATGDVGAWFISGFSIKSTTVLVKGMPSSWQIK
;
A
#
# COMPACT_ATOMS: atom_id res chain seq x y z
N MET A 1 9.27 -40.99 -13.16
CA MET A 1 10.73 -41.25 -13.08
C MET A 1 11.27 -40.35 -11.98
N SER A 2 12.00 -40.89 -11.01
CA SER A 2 12.65 -40.07 -9.97
C SER A 2 13.81 -39.31 -10.63
N ALA A 3 13.66 -38.01 -10.88
CA ALA A 3 14.77 -37.17 -11.27
C ALA A 3 15.83 -37.22 -10.14
N SER A 4 17.08 -37.52 -10.49
CA SER A 4 18.18 -37.53 -9.52
C SER A 4 18.35 -36.15 -8.92
N LYS A 5 18.16 -36.02 -7.59
CA LYS A 5 18.33 -34.76 -6.86
C LYS A 5 19.81 -34.37 -6.81
N ASN A 6 20.11 -33.08 -6.99
CA ASN A 6 21.47 -32.58 -6.84
C ASN A 6 21.78 -32.26 -5.36
N VAL A 7 22.65 -33.07 -4.74
CA VAL A 7 23.07 -32.93 -3.32
C VAL A 7 24.24 -31.95 -3.16
N THR A 8 24.83 -31.46 -4.25
CA THR A 8 26.02 -30.57 -4.22
C THR A 8 25.71 -29.08 -4.40
N ALA A 9 24.44 -28.72 -4.62
CA ALA A 9 24.03 -27.32 -4.75
C ALA A 9 24.29 -26.55 -3.44
N THR A 10 24.54 -25.24 -3.52
CA THR A 10 24.78 -24.40 -2.32
C THR A 10 24.06 -23.07 -2.46
N PHE A 11 23.58 -22.53 -1.33
CA PHE A 11 23.06 -21.16 -1.31
C PHE A 11 24.17 -20.15 -1.60
N THR A 12 23.88 -19.19 -2.47
CA THR A 12 24.77 -18.08 -2.82
C THR A 12 24.08 -16.76 -2.48
N PRO A 13 24.64 -15.91 -1.59
CA PRO A 13 25.92 -16.10 -0.92
C PRO A 13 25.82 -17.16 0.20
N ILE A 14 26.99 -17.69 0.59
CA ILE A 14 27.12 -18.78 1.57
C ILE A 14 26.51 -18.40 2.94
N PHE A 15 26.51 -17.11 3.29
CA PHE A 15 25.98 -16.56 4.54
C PHE A 15 24.59 -15.91 4.40
N ARG A 16 23.71 -16.54 3.62
CA ARG A 16 22.34 -16.04 3.40
C ARG A 16 21.50 -16.00 4.67
N PHE A 17 21.48 -17.08 5.45
CA PHE A 17 20.64 -17.20 6.63
C PHE A 17 21.43 -16.83 7.88
N LYS A 18 21.03 -15.74 8.52
CA LYS A 18 21.62 -15.24 9.75
C LYS A 18 20.81 -15.71 10.95
N ASP A 19 21.46 -16.44 11.85
CA ASP A 19 20.87 -16.84 13.13
C ASP A 19 20.68 -15.63 14.03
N ASN A 20 19.44 -15.43 14.53
CA ASN A 20 19.09 -14.32 15.40
C ASN A 20 19.28 -14.65 16.89
N GLY A 21 19.56 -15.91 17.25
CA GLY A 21 19.75 -16.35 18.64
C GLY A 21 18.45 -16.56 19.44
N ASP A 22 17.29 -16.41 18.80
CA ASP A 22 15.94 -16.48 19.39
C ASP A 22 15.07 -17.59 18.77
N GLN A 23 15.71 -18.60 18.18
CA GLN A 23 15.07 -19.66 17.38
C GLN A 23 14.46 -19.20 16.06
N THR A 24 14.85 -18.02 15.57
CA THR A 24 14.55 -17.56 14.22
C THR A 24 15.81 -17.39 13.36
N LEU A 25 15.63 -17.36 12.05
CA LEU A 25 16.68 -17.08 11.06
C LEU A 25 16.22 -15.93 10.16
N THR A 26 17.05 -14.90 10.04
CA THR A 26 16.85 -13.84 9.05
C THR A 26 17.43 -14.29 7.71
N ASP A 27 16.60 -14.28 6.67
CA ASP A 27 17.08 -14.36 5.29
C ASP A 27 17.60 -12.99 4.86
N THR A 28 18.92 -12.86 4.71
CA THR A 28 19.57 -11.58 4.38
C THR A 28 19.27 -11.05 2.99
N PHE A 29 18.66 -11.85 2.10
CA PHE A 29 18.19 -11.37 0.80
C PHE A 29 16.85 -10.67 0.87
N THR A 30 15.89 -11.31 1.55
CA THR A 30 14.50 -10.85 1.58
C THR A 30 14.21 -10.00 2.80
N GLY A 31 15.06 -10.07 3.82
CA GLY A 31 14.79 -9.52 5.15
C GLY A 31 13.81 -10.37 5.96
N LEU A 32 13.14 -11.36 5.37
CA LEU A 32 12.17 -12.19 6.06
C LEU A 32 12.81 -12.98 7.20
N VAL A 33 12.05 -13.17 8.27
CA VAL A 33 12.48 -13.94 9.43
C VAL A 33 11.66 -15.20 9.51
N TRP A 34 12.34 -16.34 9.46
CA TRP A 34 11.73 -17.67 9.44
C TRP A 34 11.90 -18.32 10.80
N ALA A 35 10.90 -19.06 11.26
CA ALA A 35 11.08 -19.96 12.39
C ALA A 35 12.16 -21.01 12.04
N LYS A 36 13.09 -21.31 12.96
CA LYS A 36 14.10 -22.35 12.70
C LYS A 36 13.49 -23.73 12.51
N ASP A 37 12.46 -24.05 13.28
CA ASP A 37 11.81 -25.36 13.28
C ASP A 37 10.73 -25.42 12.20
N ALA A 38 11.02 -26.19 11.15
CA ALA A 38 10.16 -26.37 9.99
C ALA A 38 9.12 -27.49 10.16
N SER A 39 8.99 -28.08 11.35
CA SER A 39 8.11 -29.25 11.57
C SER A 39 6.67 -28.90 11.94
N THR A 40 6.29 -27.62 11.90
CA THR A 40 5.01 -27.11 12.40
C THR A 40 4.82 -27.48 13.87
N PRO A 41 5.64 -26.94 14.78
CA PRO A 41 5.73 -27.41 16.16
C PRO A 41 4.46 -27.15 16.97
N THR A 42 4.22 -27.94 18.02
CA THR A 42 3.16 -27.61 18.99
C THR A 42 3.63 -26.48 19.92
N VAL A 43 2.85 -25.40 20.00
CA VAL A 43 3.18 -24.20 20.80
C VAL A 43 1.98 -23.84 21.68
N GLY A 44 2.08 -24.12 22.98
CA GLY A 44 0.95 -23.89 23.89
C GLY A 44 -0.30 -24.65 23.44
N SER A 45 -1.40 -23.92 23.20
CA SER A 45 -2.64 -24.48 22.65
C SER A 45 -2.64 -24.67 21.12
N CYS A 46 -1.61 -24.19 20.43
CA CYS A 46 -1.47 -24.32 18.99
C CYS A 46 -0.92 -25.71 18.66
N THR A 47 -1.82 -26.67 18.43
CA THR A 47 -1.46 -28.04 18.05
C THR A 47 -0.65 -28.04 16.76
N GLY A 48 0.53 -28.69 16.76
CA GLY A 48 1.42 -28.82 15.61
C GLY A 48 1.00 -29.89 14.59
N GLY A 49 1.97 -30.36 13.80
CA GLY A 49 1.78 -31.39 12.76
C GLY A 49 1.26 -30.84 11.43
N THR A 50 1.15 -31.71 10.42
CA THR A 50 0.62 -31.35 9.10
C THR A 50 -0.84 -30.90 9.16
N LYS A 51 -1.23 -29.99 8.27
CA LYS A 51 -2.54 -29.31 8.31
C LYS A 51 -3.10 -29.10 6.92
N SER A 52 -4.43 -29.11 6.81
CA SER A 52 -5.14 -28.46 5.71
C SER A 52 -4.78 -26.98 5.65
N LEU A 53 -4.96 -26.33 4.49
CA LEU A 53 -4.57 -24.93 4.35
C LEU A 53 -5.29 -24.03 5.37
N LEU A 54 -6.61 -24.22 5.51
CA LEU A 54 -7.41 -23.43 6.45
C LEU A 54 -6.92 -23.62 7.89
N ALA A 55 -6.68 -24.87 8.30
CA ALA A 55 -6.12 -25.16 9.62
C ALA A 55 -4.68 -24.61 9.78
N GLY A 56 -3.93 -24.49 8.69
CA GLY A 56 -2.63 -23.83 8.68
C GLY A 56 -2.70 -22.32 8.91
N LEU A 57 -3.67 -21.65 8.27
CA LEU A 57 -3.95 -20.23 8.51
C LEU A 57 -4.45 -19.99 9.95
N ASP A 58 -5.33 -20.87 10.47
CA ASP A 58 -5.75 -20.86 11.87
C ASP A 58 -4.56 -21.05 12.82
N TYR A 59 -3.65 -21.96 12.48
CA TYR A 59 -2.45 -22.21 13.27
C TYR A 59 -1.53 -20.99 13.33
N ALA A 60 -1.29 -20.28 12.23
CA ALA A 60 -0.53 -19.04 12.24
C ALA A 60 -1.18 -17.97 13.14
N ARG A 61 -2.51 -17.80 13.07
CA ARG A 61 -3.27 -16.92 13.99
C ARG A 61 -3.12 -17.35 15.46
N CYS A 62 -3.10 -18.64 15.72
CA CYS A 62 -2.84 -19.17 17.05
C CYS A 62 -1.43 -18.82 17.54
N LEU A 63 -0.40 -19.01 16.70
CA LEU A 63 0.99 -18.65 17.04
C LEU A 63 1.11 -17.17 17.43
N ASN A 64 0.39 -16.29 16.72
CA ASN A 64 0.37 -14.87 17.02
C ASN A 64 -0.28 -14.57 18.38
N THR A 65 -1.38 -15.26 18.69
CA THR A 65 -2.03 -15.16 20.00
C THR A 65 -1.12 -15.69 21.12
N ALA A 66 -0.37 -16.75 20.85
CA ALA A 66 0.54 -17.39 21.80
C ALA A 66 1.90 -16.66 21.95
N LYS A 67 2.14 -15.57 21.21
CA LYS A 67 3.44 -14.87 21.14
C LYS A 67 4.59 -15.83 20.83
N TYR A 68 4.42 -16.70 19.83
CA TYR A 68 5.41 -17.71 19.49
C TYR A 68 6.78 -17.06 19.22
N LEU A 69 7.81 -17.56 19.93
CA LEU A 69 9.17 -17.01 19.91
C LEU A 69 9.26 -15.51 20.27
N GLY A 70 8.27 -14.98 21.00
CA GLY A 70 8.20 -13.57 21.39
C GLY A 70 7.50 -12.66 20.37
N TYR A 71 7.02 -13.20 19.24
CA TYR A 71 6.47 -12.43 18.14
C TYR A 71 4.98 -12.72 17.90
N THR A 72 4.27 -11.75 17.31
CA THR A 72 2.80 -11.78 17.08
C THR A 72 2.40 -11.60 15.61
N ASP A 73 3.37 -11.64 14.70
CA ASP A 73 3.24 -11.31 13.28
C ASP A 73 3.67 -12.49 12.38
N TRP A 74 3.41 -13.72 12.78
CA TRP A 74 3.63 -14.92 11.97
C TRP A 74 2.50 -15.13 10.94
N TRP A 75 2.85 -15.52 9.72
CA TRP A 75 1.89 -15.95 8.70
C TRP A 75 2.36 -17.21 7.97
N VAL A 76 1.44 -17.81 7.21
CA VAL A 76 1.76 -18.86 6.24
C VAL A 76 2.34 -18.19 4.99
N PRO A 77 3.58 -18.50 4.59
CA PRO A 77 4.29 -17.79 3.52
C PRO A 77 3.50 -17.78 2.21
N THR A 78 3.60 -16.72 1.43
CA THR A 78 3.12 -16.70 0.04
C THR A 78 3.99 -17.61 -0.83
N ILE A 79 3.55 -17.88 -2.06
CA ILE A 79 4.36 -18.71 -2.97
C ILE A 79 5.67 -18.01 -3.29
N GLU A 80 5.66 -16.69 -3.42
CA GLU A 80 6.84 -15.87 -3.67
C GLU A 80 7.84 -15.96 -2.53
N GLU A 81 7.37 -15.78 -1.28
CA GLU A 81 8.20 -15.90 -0.08
C GLU A 81 8.81 -17.31 0.04
N MET A 82 7.99 -18.35 -0.14
CA MET A 82 8.45 -19.74 -0.11
C MET A 82 9.44 -20.04 -1.24
N TYR A 83 9.27 -19.43 -2.41
CA TYR A 83 10.15 -19.60 -3.55
C TYR A 83 11.55 -19.08 -3.25
N THR A 84 11.65 -17.93 -2.58
CA THR A 84 12.95 -17.40 -2.17
C THR A 84 13.67 -18.40 -1.27
N LEU A 85 12.97 -19.04 -0.33
CA LEU A 85 13.54 -20.05 0.56
C LEU A 85 14.00 -21.31 -0.20
N CYS A 86 13.25 -21.70 -1.24
CA CYS A 86 13.53 -22.86 -2.07
C CYS A 86 14.69 -22.66 -3.06
N ARG A 87 14.93 -21.43 -3.50
CA ARG A 87 15.96 -21.09 -4.51
C ARG A 87 17.33 -20.86 -3.90
N THR A 88 18.33 -21.50 -4.48
CA THR A 88 19.72 -21.41 -4.04
C THR A 88 20.37 -20.06 -4.36
N ASP A 89 19.88 -19.35 -5.37
CA ASP A 89 20.36 -18.02 -5.77
C ASP A 89 19.57 -16.86 -5.13
N GLY A 90 18.51 -17.15 -4.38
CA GLY A 90 17.66 -16.15 -3.74
C GLY A 90 16.82 -15.28 -4.68
N SER A 91 16.84 -15.53 -6.00
CA SER A 91 16.06 -14.75 -6.96
C SER A 91 14.57 -15.04 -6.89
N THR A 92 13.75 -14.08 -7.29
CA THR A 92 12.30 -14.22 -7.51
C THR A 92 11.95 -14.35 -9.00
N ALA A 93 12.95 -14.28 -9.89
CA ALA A 93 12.77 -14.34 -11.33
C ALA A 93 12.18 -15.70 -11.78
N GLY A 94 11.15 -15.65 -12.64
CA GLY A 94 10.43 -16.83 -13.12
C GLY A 94 9.23 -17.26 -12.27
N LEU A 95 8.85 -16.48 -11.24
CA LEU A 95 7.54 -16.60 -10.56
C LEU A 95 6.37 -16.30 -11.51
N GLU A 96 6.60 -15.42 -12.48
CA GLU A 96 5.61 -14.93 -13.46
C GLU A 96 5.17 -16.03 -14.46
N ASP A 97 5.99 -17.07 -14.62
CA ASP A 97 5.80 -18.18 -15.55
C ASP A 97 5.36 -19.48 -14.86
N ILE A 98 4.91 -19.44 -13.59
CA ILE A 98 4.47 -20.65 -12.89
C ILE A 98 3.18 -21.17 -13.55
N ASN A 99 3.35 -22.08 -14.50
CA ASN A 99 2.27 -22.78 -15.15
C ASN A 99 1.71 -23.84 -14.18
N PRO A 100 0.45 -23.71 -13.71
CA PRO A 100 -0.17 -24.67 -12.79
C PRO A 100 -0.37 -26.07 -13.41
N THR A 101 -0.15 -26.22 -14.72
CA THR A 101 -0.33 -27.49 -15.46
C THR A 101 0.96 -28.28 -15.69
N GLY A 102 2.14 -27.72 -15.35
CA GLY A 102 3.45 -28.35 -15.55
C GLY A 102 4.21 -28.64 -14.26
N GLU A 103 4.98 -29.73 -14.21
CA GLU A 103 5.91 -29.97 -13.10
C GLU A 103 7.12 -29.03 -13.22
N PHE A 104 7.32 -28.14 -12.26
CA PHE A 104 8.43 -27.20 -12.20
C PHE A 104 9.25 -27.35 -10.91
N TYR A 105 10.54 -27.02 -10.97
CA TYR A 105 11.45 -27.02 -9.82
C TYR A 105 11.99 -25.62 -9.55
N CYS A 106 12.00 -25.15 -8.30
CA CYS A 106 12.41 -23.79 -7.93
C CYS A 106 13.76 -23.38 -8.56
N ASN A 107 14.70 -24.32 -8.71
CA ASN A 107 16.05 -24.09 -9.26
C ASN A 107 16.20 -24.51 -10.74
N GLY A 108 15.08 -24.65 -11.47
CA GLY A 108 15.01 -25.22 -12.84
C GLY A 108 15.33 -26.73 -12.91
N THR A 109 15.90 -27.29 -11.85
CA THR A 109 16.30 -28.69 -11.71
C THR A 109 16.03 -29.17 -10.28
N ALA A 110 15.95 -30.49 -10.09
CA ALA A 110 15.72 -31.10 -8.79
C ALA A 110 16.92 -30.89 -7.84
N VAL A 111 16.66 -30.27 -6.68
CA VAL A 111 17.66 -29.98 -5.64
C VAL A 111 17.13 -30.44 -4.29
N ASP A 112 17.96 -31.08 -3.47
CA ASP A 112 17.54 -31.53 -2.12
C ASP A 112 17.47 -30.35 -1.12
N VAL A 113 16.41 -29.55 -1.23
CA VAL A 113 16.21 -28.31 -0.47
C VAL A 113 16.15 -28.57 1.04
N ALA A 114 15.49 -29.65 1.46
CA ALA A 114 15.38 -30.03 2.87
C ALA A 114 16.77 -30.24 3.52
N SER A 115 17.64 -31.02 2.87
CA SER A 115 19.01 -31.23 3.36
C SER A 115 19.83 -29.94 3.38
N LEU A 116 19.68 -29.10 2.34
CA LEU A 116 20.40 -27.83 2.25
C LEU A 116 20.01 -26.83 3.34
N LEU A 117 18.70 -26.66 3.59
CA LEU A 117 18.21 -25.74 4.62
C LEU A 117 18.59 -26.23 6.02
N ASN A 118 18.51 -27.54 6.30
CA ASN A 118 19.04 -28.11 7.55
C ASN A 118 20.55 -27.81 7.70
N GLY A 119 21.32 -27.85 6.61
CA GLY A 119 22.74 -27.46 6.56
C GLY A 119 23.01 -25.95 6.67
N ARG A 120 21.97 -25.12 6.80
CA ARG A 120 22.03 -23.65 6.92
C ARG A 120 21.40 -23.12 8.20
N GLY A 121 21.22 -23.97 9.20
CA GLY A 121 20.79 -23.59 10.55
C GLY A 121 19.29 -23.76 10.81
N PHE A 122 18.50 -24.05 9.78
CA PHE A 122 17.14 -24.55 9.99
C PHE A 122 17.18 -25.94 10.60
N VAL A 123 16.11 -26.34 11.29
CA VAL A 123 16.00 -27.65 11.91
C VAL A 123 14.66 -28.29 11.54
N ASN A 124 14.67 -29.62 11.52
CA ASN A 124 13.50 -30.44 11.20
C ASN A 124 12.85 -30.10 9.85
N VAL A 125 13.62 -29.64 8.86
CA VAL A 125 13.11 -29.46 7.50
C VAL A 125 12.79 -30.82 6.90
N GLN A 126 11.50 -31.06 6.66
CA GLN A 126 10.98 -32.34 6.22
C GLN A 126 11.12 -32.47 4.71
N SER A 127 11.39 -33.69 4.23
CA SER A 127 11.33 -34.03 2.80
C SER A 127 9.87 -34.22 2.37
N SER A 128 9.07 -33.17 2.53
CA SER A 128 7.61 -33.15 2.39
C SER A 128 7.13 -31.85 1.74
N HIS A 129 5.82 -31.75 1.54
CA HIS A 129 5.13 -30.56 1.06
C HIS A 129 4.98 -29.52 2.17
N TYR A 130 5.17 -28.26 1.80
CA TYR A 130 4.96 -27.09 2.64
C TYR A 130 3.97 -26.15 1.97
N TRP A 131 2.99 -25.68 2.74
CA TRP A 131 1.94 -24.80 2.25
C TRP A 131 2.46 -23.41 1.91
N SER A 132 1.91 -22.87 0.82
CA SER A 132 1.81 -21.45 0.57
C SER A 132 0.38 -20.96 0.85
N SER A 133 0.23 -19.70 1.26
CA SER A 133 -1.07 -19.02 1.36
C SER A 133 -1.62 -18.54 0.02
N SER A 134 -0.80 -18.52 -1.03
CA SER A 134 -1.21 -18.07 -2.37
C SER A 134 -2.14 -19.08 -3.03
N THR A 135 -3.28 -18.60 -3.54
CA THR A 135 -4.24 -19.44 -4.27
C THR A 135 -3.71 -19.82 -5.65
N ALA A 136 -4.05 -21.02 -6.12
CA ALA A 136 -3.67 -21.52 -7.44
C ALA A 136 -4.92 -21.81 -8.27
N TYR A 137 -5.08 -21.13 -9.40
CA TYR A 137 -6.15 -21.38 -10.38
C TYR A 137 -5.58 -22.13 -11.58
N GLY A 138 -6.02 -23.36 -11.85
CA GLY A 138 -5.50 -24.08 -13.03
C GLY A 138 -5.99 -25.48 -13.36
N VAL A 139 -6.72 -26.19 -12.48
CA VAL A 139 -7.14 -27.58 -12.76
C VAL A 139 -8.48 -27.94 -12.12
N GLY A 140 -9.56 -27.23 -12.46
CA GLY A 140 -10.94 -27.65 -12.14
C GLY A 140 -11.26 -27.88 -10.64
N ARG A 141 -10.41 -27.42 -9.73
CA ARG A 141 -10.54 -27.48 -8.27
C ARG A 141 -9.90 -26.23 -7.66
N LEU A 142 -10.48 -25.73 -6.59
CA LEU A 142 -9.87 -24.72 -5.71
C LEU A 142 -8.68 -25.37 -4.97
N GLY A 143 -7.50 -24.77 -5.07
CA GLY A 143 -6.27 -25.24 -4.46
C GLY A 143 -5.34 -24.09 -4.10
N ALA A 144 -4.27 -24.39 -3.38
CA ALA A 144 -3.20 -23.43 -3.08
C ALA A 144 -1.86 -24.00 -3.51
N TRP A 145 -0.88 -23.12 -3.68
CA TRP A 145 0.46 -23.54 -4.03
C TRP A 145 1.14 -24.27 -2.87
N ASP A 146 2.03 -25.20 -3.21
CA ASP A 146 2.89 -25.89 -2.26
C ASP A 146 4.28 -26.11 -2.84
N VAL A 147 5.26 -26.30 -1.96
CA VAL A 147 6.63 -26.65 -2.34
C VAL A 147 7.03 -27.94 -1.65
N TYR A 148 7.40 -28.94 -2.45
CA TYR A 148 7.98 -30.18 -1.95
C TYR A 148 9.49 -30.01 -1.72
N MET A 149 9.87 -29.78 -0.46
CA MET A 149 11.25 -29.49 -0.07
C MET A 149 12.22 -30.65 -0.30
N GLY A 150 11.70 -31.86 -0.53
CA GLY A 150 12.56 -32.99 -0.85
C GLY A 150 13.30 -32.84 -2.18
N ASN A 151 12.76 -32.12 -3.18
CA ASN A 151 13.46 -31.89 -4.44
C ASN A 151 13.25 -30.47 -5.02
N GLY A 152 12.59 -29.59 -4.27
CA GLY A 152 12.25 -28.23 -4.70
C GLY A 152 11.18 -28.19 -5.78
N ARG A 153 10.33 -29.22 -5.89
CA ARG A 153 9.20 -29.20 -6.83
C ARG A 153 8.13 -28.25 -6.32
N VAL A 154 7.61 -27.41 -7.21
CA VAL A 154 6.49 -26.51 -6.96
C VAL A 154 5.25 -27.14 -7.56
N GLY A 155 4.14 -27.12 -6.82
CA GLY A 155 2.89 -27.75 -7.23
C GLY A 155 1.68 -27.08 -6.59
N THR A 156 0.53 -27.70 -6.81
CA THR A 156 -0.73 -27.24 -6.24
C THR A 156 -1.36 -28.36 -5.42
N GLY A 157 -1.72 -28.04 -4.17
CA GLY A 157 -2.41 -28.93 -3.27
C GLY A 157 -3.92 -28.68 -3.25
N SER A 158 -4.68 -29.74 -2.99
CA SER A 158 -6.08 -29.60 -2.58
C SER A 158 -6.13 -28.89 -1.22
N LEU A 159 -7.08 -27.98 -1.01
CA LEU A 159 -7.24 -27.26 0.26
C LEU A 159 -7.42 -28.19 1.48
N TYR A 160 -7.81 -29.45 1.24
CA TYR A 160 -8.01 -30.49 2.25
C TYR A 160 -6.79 -31.40 2.48
N SER A 161 -5.70 -31.22 1.74
CA SER A 161 -4.47 -31.99 1.92
C SER A 161 -3.70 -31.51 3.15
N ASP A 162 -3.11 -32.45 3.88
CA ASP A 162 -2.32 -32.12 5.08
C ASP A 162 -0.85 -31.93 4.73
N PHE A 163 -0.37 -30.68 4.74
CA PHE A 163 1.03 -30.32 4.52
C PHE A 163 1.62 -29.54 5.71
N TYR A 164 2.94 -29.38 5.74
CA TYR A 164 3.59 -28.58 6.78
C TYR A 164 3.33 -27.09 6.57
N VAL A 165 3.23 -26.37 7.68
CA VAL A 165 3.21 -24.91 7.72
C VAL A 165 4.53 -24.44 8.30
N TRP A 166 5.26 -23.64 7.53
CA TRP A 166 6.50 -23.03 7.98
C TRP A 166 6.26 -21.54 8.20
N PRO A 167 6.01 -21.12 9.45
CA PRO A 167 5.66 -19.73 9.71
C PRO A 167 6.85 -18.82 9.38
N VAL A 168 6.53 -17.74 8.67
CA VAL A 168 7.44 -16.64 8.35
C VAL A 168 6.88 -15.36 8.96
N ARG A 169 7.75 -14.43 9.27
CA ARG A 169 7.40 -13.09 9.75
C ARG A 169 8.28 -12.04 9.07
N SER A 170 7.92 -10.78 9.29
CA SER A 170 8.69 -9.66 8.80
C SER A 170 10.05 -9.59 9.51
N GLY A 171 11.08 -9.17 8.80
CA GLY A 171 12.33 -8.78 9.44
C GLY A 171 12.14 -7.50 10.24
N GLN A 172 12.57 -7.50 11.50
CA GLN A 172 12.84 -6.24 12.18
C GLN A 172 14.09 -5.63 11.56
N SER A 173 13.93 -4.96 10.41
CA SER A 173 14.87 -3.92 10.05
C SER A 173 14.70 -2.83 11.11
N GLY A 174 15.77 -2.38 11.77
CA GLY A 174 15.72 -1.29 12.74
C GLY A 174 15.32 0.07 12.15
N THR A 175 14.65 0.07 11.00
CA THR A 175 14.16 1.22 10.24
C THR A 175 12.64 1.15 10.26
N VAL A 176 12.03 1.97 11.12
CA VAL A 176 10.58 2.21 11.09
C VAL A 176 10.25 2.94 9.79
N CYS A 177 9.31 2.41 9.00
CA CYS A 177 8.94 3.02 7.73
C CYS A 177 8.42 4.43 7.95
N GLN A 178 9.00 5.39 7.23
CA GLN A 178 8.40 6.71 7.14
C GLN A 178 7.19 6.61 6.22
N VAL A 179 6.03 7.00 6.73
CA VAL A 179 4.78 6.96 5.98
C VAL A 179 4.51 8.34 5.42
N ARG A 180 4.29 8.37 4.10
CA ARG A 180 3.75 9.51 3.38
C ARG A 180 2.33 9.16 2.96
N LYS A 181 1.41 10.10 3.10
CA LYS A 181 0.06 9.95 2.57
C LYS A 181 0.13 10.08 1.05
N ALA A 182 -0.51 9.15 0.37
CA ALA A 182 -0.69 9.16 -1.06
C ALA A 182 -1.42 10.44 -1.47
N SER A 183 -1.02 11.00 -2.59
CA SER A 183 -1.86 11.94 -3.31
C SER A 183 -2.86 11.17 -4.18
N LYS A 184 -3.94 11.84 -4.58
CA LYS A 184 -4.89 11.26 -5.52
C LYS A 184 -4.34 11.41 -6.95
N THR A 185 -4.51 10.41 -7.82
CA THR A 185 -4.37 10.65 -9.26
C THR A 185 -5.45 11.65 -9.69
N VAL A 186 -5.20 12.33 -10.79
CA VAL A 186 -6.22 13.09 -11.50
C VAL A 186 -6.06 12.84 -12.97
N ASP A 187 -7.15 12.87 -13.71
CA ASP A 187 -7.07 12.87 -15.16
C ASP A 187 -6.74 14.29 -15.61
N LEU A 188 -5.60 14.53 -16.28
CA LEU A 188 -5.23 15.86 -16.77
C LEU A 188 -5.70 16.11 -18.20
N ASN A 189 -6.17 15.07 -18.90
CA ASN A 189 -6.43 15.10 -20.33
C ASN A 189 -7.87 14.66 -20.71
N LYS A 190 -8.64 14.18 -19.74
CA LYS A 190 -10.01 13.68 -19.81
C LYS A 190 -10.17 12.36 -20.60
N ASP A 191 -9.19 11.46 -20.55
CA ASP A 191 -9.26 10.12 -21.16
C ASP A 191 -9.86 9.03 -20.25
N GLY A 192 -10.21 9.38 -19.02
CA GLY A 192 -10.76 8.50 -18.00
C GLY A 192 -9.70 7.76 -17.19
N LYS A 193 -8.42 8.13 -17.30
CA LYS A 193 -7.31 7.52 -16.56
C LYS A 193 -6.59 8.55 -15.71
N GLY A 194 -6.06 8.08 -14.59
CA GLY A 194 -5.31 8.87 -13.64
C GLY A 194 -3.91 9.16 -14.17
N ASP A 195 -3.58 10.45 -14.24
CA ASP A 195 -2.26 10.97 -14.55
C ASP A 195 -1.46 11.27 -13.27
N ILE A 196 -0.15 11.46 -13.45
CA ILE A 196 0.80 11.60 -12.34
C ILE A 196 1.48 12.97 -12.41
N VAL A 197 1.47 13.69 -11.29
CA VAL A 197 2.23 14.94 -11.12
C VAL A 197 3.50 14.68 -10.32
N LEU A 198 4.60 15.34 -10.73
CA LEU A 198 5.91 15.20 -10.12
C LEU A 198 6.48 16.57 -9.77
N GLN A 199 7.16 16.64 -8.64
CA GLN A 199 7.89 17.82 -8.19
C GLN A 199 9.35 17.46 -7.96
N ASN A 200 10.23 18.23 -8.60
CA ASN A 200 11.64 18.25 -8.27
C ASN A 200 11.83 19.06 -6.98
N THR A 201 12.49 18.48 -6.01
CA THR A 201 12.69 19.03 -4.66
C THR A 201 14.12 19.56 -4.47
N ASN A 202 14.92 19.61 -5.55
CA ASN A 202 16.21 20.27 -5.52
C ASN A 202 16.04 21.75 -5.19
N ALA A 203 16.79 22.24 -4.21
CA ALA A 203 16.77 23.64 -3.79
C ALA A 203 17.00 24.65 -4.94
N ASN A 204 17.60 24.21 -6.05
CA ASN A 204 17.95 25.03 -7.20
C ASN A 204 17.03 24.83 -8.43
N SER A 205 16.10 23.88 -8.41
CA SER A 205 15.16 23.62 -9.51
C SER A 205 13.90 22.96 -8.94
N ASN A 206 12.95 23.77 -8.47
CA ASN A 206 11.64 23.29 -7.98
C ASN A 206 10.70 23.03 -9.18
N ASP A 207 11.18 22.26 -10.15
CA ASP A 207 10.47 22.02 -11.40
C ASP A 207 9.24 21.14 -11.15
N ILE A 208 8.14 21.45 -11.81
CA ILE A 208 6.92 20.66 -11.77
C ILE A 208 6.72 20.03 -13.14
N ALA A 209 6.46 18.73 -13.17
CA ALA A 209 6.20 17.97 -14.38
C ALA A 209 4.96 17.10 -14.21
N ALA A 210 4.41 16.63 -15.31
CA ALA A 210 3.32 15.66 -15.32
C ALA A 210 3.60 14.55 -16.34
N TRP A 211 3.05 13.37 -16.07
CA TRP A 211 2.97 12.24 -16.98
C TRP A 211 1.50 11.95 -17.26
N LEU A 212 1.14 11.96 -18.54
CA LEU A 212 -0.13 11.43 -19.00
C LEU A 212 0.02 9.91 -19.10
N MET A 213 -0.81 9.18 -18.37
CA MET A 213 -0.72 7.73 -18.21
C MET A 213 -1.73 7.01 -19.09
N ASP A 214 -1.33 5.85 -19.59
CA ASP A 214 -2.23 4.88 -20.22
C ASP A 214 -1.98 3.52 -19.56
N GLY A 215 -2.64 3.30 -18.42
CA GLY A 215 -2.42 2.16 -17.55
C GLY A 215 -0.98 2.11 -17.05
N ALA A 216 -0.27 1.05 -17.43
CA ALA A 216 1.13 0.81 -17.05
C ALA A 216 2.14 1.64 -17.86
N THR A 217 1.70 2.49 -18.78
CA THR A 217 2.59 3.20 -19.71
C THR A 217 2.47 4.71 -19.57
N ILE A 218 3.60 5.41 -19.73
CA ILE A 218 3.61 6.88 -19.82
C ILE A 218 3.37 7.23 -21.29
N ALA A 219 2.16 7.69 -21.62
CA ALA A 219 1.78 8.08 -22.97
C ALA A 219 2.51 9.36 -23.41
N SER A 220 2.64 10.32 -22.49
CA SER A 220 3.39 11.57 -22.71
C SER A 220 3.87 12.15 -21.38
N GLY A 221 4.89 13.01 -21.41
CA GLY A 221 5.37 13.71 -20.22
C GLY A 221 5.99 15.06 -20.56
N ASN A 222 5.73 16.07 -19.74
CA ASN A 222 6.28 17.41 -19.94
C ASN A 222 6.39 18.19 -18.63
N TYR A 223 7.16 19.28 -18.66
CA TYR A 223 7.19 20.26 -17.58
C TYR A 223 5.90 21.08 -17.59
N LEU A 224 5.28 21.20 -16.42
CA LEU A 224 4.21 22.15 -16.13
C LEU A 224 4.82 23.52 -15.84
N ALA A 225 5.83 23.57 -14.98
CA ALA A 225 6.54 24.80 -14.61
C ALA A 225 8.01 24.48 -14.30
N LYS A 226 8.88 25.47 -14.52
CA LYS A 226 10.31 25.38 -14.17
C LYS A 226 10.66 26.45 -13.15
N ASP A 227 11.61 26.12 -12.27
CA ASP A 227 12.19 27.04 -11.30
C ASP A 227 11.15 27.74 -10.40
N MET A 228 10.12 27.00 -9.95
CA MET A 228 9.18 27.54 -8.96
C MET A 228 9.91 27.95 -7.68
N SER A 229 9.43 28.98 -6.98
CA SER A 229 10.03 29.30 -5.68
C SER A 229 9.77 28.17 -4.69
N ASN A 230 10.79 27.78 -3.89
CA ASN A 230 10.66 26.79 -2.80
C ASN A 230 9.71 27.26 -1.67
N GLU A 231 9.30 28.53 -1.72
CA GLU A 231 8.27 29.08 -0.83
C GLU A 231 6.87 28.53 -1.14
N TRP A 232 6.63 28.05 -2.38
CA TRP A 232 5.37 27.44 -2.77
C TRP A 232 5.37 25.94 -2.53
N GLN A 233 4.35 25.48 -1.82
CA GLN A 233 4.12 24.08 -1.50
C GLN A 233 2.85 23.62 -2.19
N MET A 234 2.93 22.53 -2.95
CA MET A 234 1.75 21.84 -3.46
C MET A 234 0.96 21.27 -2.27
N LYS A 235 -0.34 21.53 -2.23
CA LYS A 235 -1.22 21.12 -1.12
C LYS A 235 -2.23 20.04 -1.50
N GLY A 236 -2.54 19.91 -2.78
CA GLY A 236 -3.39 18.85 -3.29
C GLY A 236 -3.69 19.07 -4.76
N ILE A 237 -4.41 18.11 -5.32
CA ILE A 237 -4.86 18.09 -6.70
C ILE A 237 -6.35 17.72 -6.72
N GLY A 238 -7.13 18.35 -7.59
CA GLY A 238 -8.57 18.11 -7.79
C GLY A 238 -9.15 19.07 -8.84
N ASP A 239 -10.26 18.70 -9.47
CA ASP A 239 -10.91 19.49 -10.54
C ASP A 239 -11.67 20.70 -9.96
N LEU A 240 -11.06 21.89 -9.88
CA LEU A 240 -11.64 23.04 -9.19
C LEU A 240 -12.70 23.78 -10.03
N ASP A 241 -12.73 23.58 -11.35
CA ASP A 241 -13.62 24.31 -12.26
C ASP A 241 -14.70 23.45 -12.93
N GLY A 242 -14.64 22.13 -12.73
CA GLY A 242 -15.62 21.15 -13.18
C GLY A 242 -15.47 20.79 -14.66
N ASP A 243 -14.29 21.03 -15.25
CA ASP A 243 -14.04 20.68 -16.66
C ASP A 243 -13.70 19.19 -16.86
N GLY A 244 -13.56 18.44 -15.76
CA GLY A 244 -13.21 17.02 -15.70
C GLY A 244 -11.70 16.78 -15.68
N LYS A 245 -10.87 17.82 -15.50
CA LYS A 245 -9.41 17.71 -15.43
C LYS A 245 -8.91 18.13 -14.06
N GLY A 246 -7.80 17.54 -13.63
CA GLY A 246 -7.23 17.85 -12.33
C GLY A 246 -6.45 19.15 -12.29
N ASP A 247 -6.74 19.98 -11.28
CA ASP A 247 -6.05 21.24 -11.02
C ASP A 247 -5.18 21.16 -9.76
N ILE A 248 -4.19 22.04 -9.66
CA ILE A 248 -3.24 22.03 -8.53
C ILE A 248 -3.46 23.25 -7.63
N VAL A 249 -3.60 23.01 -6.32
CA VAL A 249 -3.60 24.08 -5.31
C VAL A 249 -2.24 24.18 -4.63
N TRP A 250 -1.76 25.42 -4.54
CA TRP A 250 -0.50 25.77 -3.90
C TRP A 250 -0.72 26.72 -2.74
N GLN A 251 0.08 26.57 -1.70
CA GLN A 251 0.17 27.53 -0.60
C GLN A 251 1.62 27.99 -0.42
N ASN A 252 1.81 29.29 -0.32
CA ASN A 252 3.10 29.89 -0.03
C ASN A 252 3.35 29.93 1.49
N VAL A 253 4.62 29.94 1.92
CA VAL A 253 5.01 30.14 3.33
C VAL A 253 4.47 31.45 3.95
N ASN A 254 4.19 32.46 3.13
CA ASN A 254 3.57 33.72 3.57
C ASN A 254 2.04 33.63 3.74
N GLY A 255 1.43 32.48 3.44
CA GLY A 255 -0.01 32.24 3.53
C GLY A 255 -0.80 32.47 2.25
N ASP A 256 -0.20 32.98 1.18
CA ASP A 256 -0.88 33.12 -0.11
C ASP A 256 -1.29 31.76 -0.67
N VAL A 257 -2.46 31.71 -1.31
CA VAL A 257 -3.01 30.49 -1.92
C VAL A 257 -3.31 30.78 -3.38
N ILE A 258 -2.77 29.96 -4.28
CA ILE A 258 -3.03 30.02 -5.72
C ILE A 258 -3.54 28.67 -6.21
N ALA A 259 -4.26 28.68 -7.32
CA ALA A 259 -4.60 27.49 -8.08
C ALA A 259 -4.01 27.57 -9.48
N TRP A 260 -3.71 26.41 -10.04
CA TRP A 260 -3.37 26.18 -11.43
C TRP A 260 -4.46 25.33 -12.05
N LEU A 261 -5.30 25.96 -12.87
CA LEU A 261 -6.27 25.23 -13.69
C LEU A 261 -5.53 24.62 -14.89
N MET A 262 -5.71 23.32 -15.14
CA MET A 262 -4.86 22.54 -16.03
C MET A 262 -5.60 22.08 -17.29
N ASP A 263 -4.91 22.11 -18.41
CA ASP A 263 -5.33 21.45 -19.66
C ASP A 263 -4.12 20.70 -20.22
N GLU A 264 -4.03 19.40 -19.91
CA GLU A 264 -2.84 18.57 -20.09
C GLU A 264 -1.62 19.23 -19.40
N PHE A 265 -0.70 19.78 -20.18
CA PHE A 265 0.51 20.45 -19.68
C PHE A 265 0.39 21.97 -19.61
N LYS A 266 -0.75 22.55 -20.01
CA LYS A 266 -0.98 24.00 -19.96
C LYS A 266 -1.50 24.39 -18.59
N ILE A 267 -0.98 25.49 -18.06
CA ILE A 267 -1.41 26.07 -16.79
C ILE A 267 -2.09 27.41 -17.04
N ASN A 268 -3.25 27.62 -16.41
CA ASN A 268 -3.79 28.93 -16.10
C ASN A 268 -3.75 29.15 -14.58
N GLY A 269 -2.90 30.07 -14.11
CA GLY A 269 -2.66 30.28 -12.68
C GLY A 269 -3.24 31.58 -12.14
N ASN A 270 -3.89 31.54 -10.98
CA ASN A 270 -4.38 32.75 -10.30
C ASN A 270 -4.47 32.59 -8.76
N TYR A 271 -4.58 33.72 -8.05
CA TYR A 271 -4.79 33.75 -6.62
C TYR A 271 -6.21 33.33 -6.24
N LEU A 272 -6.31 32.42 -5.27
CA LEU A 272 -7.55 32.14 -4.53
C LEU A 272 -7.66 33.06 -3.31
N HIS A 273 -6.55 33.19 -2.56
CA HIS A 273 -6.49 33.94 -1.32
C HIS A 273 -5.11 34.54 -1.08
N LYS A 274 -5.02 35.63 -0.30
CA LYS A 274 -3.75 36.24 0.11
C LYS A 274 -3.61 36.26 1.63
N GLY A 275 -2.46 35.81 2.14
CA GLY A 275 -2.12 35.86 3.56
C GLY A 275 -3.04 35.04 4.46
N MET A 276 -3.37 33.79 4.08
CA MET A 276 -4.01 32.85 4.99
C MET A 276 -3.08 32.58 6.19
N PRO A 277 -3.53 32.73 7.45
CA PRO A 277 -2.65 32.54 8.60
C PRO A 277 -2.03 31.15 8.63
N SER A 278 -0.78 31.05 9.08
CA SER A 278 0.05 29.83 8.99
C SER A 278 -0.44 28.65 9.83
N ASP A 279 -1.36 28.91 10.77
CA ASP A 279 -2.01 27.89 11.58
C ASP A 279 -3.17 27.21 10.84
N TRP A 280 -3.59 27.72 9.69
CA TRP A 280 -4.53 27.03 8.80
C TRP A 280 -3.80 26.17 7.78
N GLN A 281 -4.17 24.88 7.76
CA GLN A 281 -3.63 23.89 6.83
C GLN A 281 -4.73 23.36 5.92
N ILE A 282 -4.46 23.31 4.62
CA ILE A 282 -5.28 22.52 3.68
C ILE A 282 -5.13 21.05 4.06
N LYS A 283 -6.26 20.36 4.23
CA LYS A 283 -6.32 18.94 4.60
C LYS A 283 -6.76 18.04 3.45
N GLY A 284 -7.39 18.60 2.42
CA GLY A 284 -7.71 17.88 1.19
C GLY A 284 -8.45 18.77 0.20
N ILE A 285 -8.59 18.25 -1.03
CA ILE A 285 -9.35 18.85 -2.12
C ILE A 285 -10.29 17.78 -2.68
N GLY A 286 -11.58 18.12 -2.83
CA GLY A 286 -12.58 17.23 -3.40
C GLY A 286 -13.98 17.81 -3.29
N ASP A 287 -14.90 17.32 -4.11
CA ASP A 287 -16.26 17.85 -4.24
C ASP A 287 -17.06 17.61 -2.95
N LEU A 288 -17.32 18.67 -2.18
CA LEU A 288 -17.96 18.59 -0.88
C LEU A 288 -19.48 18.75 -0.98
N ASP A 289 -19.98 19.44 -2.00
CA ASP A 289 -21.40 19.79 -2.16
C ASP A 289 -22.11 19.07 -3.34
N GLY A 290 -21.36 18.32 -4.15
CA GLY A 290 -21.83 17.51 -5.26
C GLY A 290 -22.06 18.30 -6.55
N ASP A 291 -21.41 19.46 -6.73
CA ASP A 291 -21.55 20.29 -7.92
C ASP A 291 -20.59 19.93 -9.07
N GLY A 292 -19.75 18.91 -8.86
CA GLY A 292 -18.74 18.44 -9.79
C GLY A 292 -17.40 19.17 -9.70
N LYS A 293 -17.22 20.06 -8.71
CA LYS A 293 -15.98 20.84 -8.53
C LYS A 293 -15.34 20.51 -7.19
N GLY A 294 -14.03 20.47 -7.18
CA GLY A 294 -13.20 20.22 -6.02
C GLY A 294 -13.21 21.40 -5.07
N ASP A 295 -13.60 21.16 -3.83
CA ASP A 295 -13.60 22.14 -2.77
C ASP A 295 -12.40 21.98 -1.85
N ILE A 296 -12.02 23.03 -1.13
CA ILE A 296 -10.83 23.03 -0.28
C ILE A 296 -11.22 22.97 1.19
N ILE A 297 -10.80 21.91 1.89
CA ILE A 297 -11.05 21.73 3.33
C ILE A 297 -9.80 22.16 4.11
N TRP A 298 -10.02 22.97 5.14
CA TRP A 298 -8.98 23.51 6.01
C TRP A 298 -9.20 23.14 7.47
N GLN A 299 -8.11 22.91 8.20
CA GLN A 299 -8.13 22.79 9.66
C GLN A 299 -7.11 23.75 10.27
N ASN A 300 -7.54 24.47 11.30
CA ASN A 300 -6.66 25.29 12.11
C ASN A 300 -6.01 24.44 13.22
N ILE A 301 -4.68 24.39 13.24
CA ILE A 301 -3.93 23.52 14.16
C ILE A 301 -3.92 24.00 15.62
N ASN A 302 -4.24 25.27 15.87
CA ASN A 302 -4.22 25.86 17.21
C ASN A 302 -5.60 25.86 17.87
N SER A 303 -6.61 26.32 17.13
CA SER A 303 -7.98 26.41 17.61
C SER A 303 -8.78 25.12 17.39
N GLY A 304 -8.37 24.28 16.43
CA GLY A 304 -9.15 23.12 16.00
C GLY A 304 -10.36 23.47 15.13
N ASP A 305 -10.48 24.73 14.69
CA ASP A 305 -11.54 25.12 13.78
C ASP A 305 -11.39 24.46 12.40
N VAL A 306 -12.52 24.16 11.77
CA VAL A 306 -12.60 23.53 10.44
C VAL A 306 -13.45 24.39 9.54
N ILE A 307 -12.93 24.76 8.37
CA ILE A 307 -13.66 25.51 7.34
C ILE A 307 -13.55 24.79 6.00
N ALA A 308 -14.47 25.10 5.10
CA ALA A 308 -14.38 24.73 3.70
C ALA A 308 -14.50 25.96 2.79
N TRP A 309 -13.86 25.90 1.64
CA TRP A 309 -14.06 26.83 0.53
C TRP A 309 -14.73 26.07 -0.61
N LEU A 310 -16.00 26.38 -0.87
CA LEU A 310 -16.69 25.87 -2.05
C LEU A 310 -16.20 26.64 -3.28
N MET A 311 -15.69 25.93 -4.28
CA MET A 311 -14.92 26.50 -5.38
C MET A 311 -15.75 26.65 -6.66
N ASP A 312 -15.32 27.60 -7.50
CA ASP A 312 -15.77 27.75 -8.89
C ASP A 312 -14.60 28.30 -9.70
N GLY A 313 -13.68 27.40 -10.05
CA GLY A 313 -12.35 27.73 -10.56
C GLY A 313 -11.58 28.59 -9.56
N PHE A 314 -11.32 29.86 -9.92
CA PHE A 314 -10.61 30.78 -9.02
C PHE A 314 -11.50 31.47 -7.99
N ALA A 315 -12.83 31.34 -8.09
CA ALA A 315 -13.75 31.97 -7.17
C ALA A 315 -14.04 31.05 -5.99
N ILE A 316 -14.20 31.65 -4.81
CA ILE A 316 -14.75 30.98 -3.62
C ILE A 316 -16.21 31.43 -3.56
N LYS A 317 -17.16 30.50 -3.76
CA LYS A 317 -18.60 30.79 -3.93
C LYS A 317 -19.23 31.45 -2.70
N THR A 318 -18.78 31.06 -1.51
CA THR A 318 -19.29 31.56 -0.23
C THR A 318 -18.13 32.18 0.59
N GLY A 319 -18.42 32.72 1.78
CA GLY A 319 -17.42 33.51 2.50
C GLY A 319 -16.16 32.71 2.84
N ARG A 320 -15.00 33.39 2.95
CA ARG A 320 -13.68 32.77 3.25
C ARG A 320 -13.55 32.13 4.65
N GLY A 321 -14.65 31.93 5.38
CA GLY A 321 -14.69 31.50 6.77
C GLY A 321 -15.97 30.76 7.14
N ASP A 322 -16.53 30.00 6.21
CA ASP A 322 -17.68 29.14 6.48
C ASP A 322 -17.21 27.91 7.26
N TYR A 323 -17.61 27.86 8.53
CA TYR A 323 -17.18 26.83 9.47
C TYR A 323 -18.01 25.57 9.30
N LEU A 324 -17.33 24.44 9.10
CA LEU A 324 -17.91 23.10 9.26
C LEU A 324 -18.06 22.79 10.76
N HIS A 325 -17.03 23.13 11.54
CA HIS A 325 -17.02 22.93 12.98
C HIS A 325 -16.03 23.89 13.66
N ARG A 326 -16.21 24.15 14.96
CA ARG A 326 -15.30 24.97 15.77
C ARG A 326 -14.73 24.20 16.96
N GLY A 327 -13.47 24.44 17.30
CA GLY A 327 -12.89 23.93 18.54
C GLY A 327 -12.70 22.42 18.60
N ILE A 328 -12.32 21.76 17.49
CA ILE A 328 -11.97 20.33 17.55
C ILE A 328 -10.75 20.14 18.46
N PRO A 329 -10.79 19.20 19.43
CA PRO A 329 -9.65 18.94 20.29
C PRO A 329 -8.37 18.64 19.48
N SER A 330 -7.23 19.14 19.93
CA SER A 330 -5.96 19.11 19.17
C SER A 330 -5.42 17.71 18.91
N ASP A 331 -5.88 16.72 19.68
CA ASP A 331 -5.56 15.32 19.48
C ASP A 331 -6.32 14.68 18.32
N TRP A 332 -7.34 15.35 17.75
CA TRP A 332 -8.02 14.93 16.53
C TRP A 332 -7.52 15.68 15.31
N GLN A 333 -7.08 14.93 14.30
CA GLN A 333 -6.56 15.46 13.05
C GLN A 333 -7.37 14.90 11.87
N ILE A 334 -7.68 15.74 10.89
CA ILE A 334 -8.17 15.25 9.59
C ILE A 334 -7.02 14.48 8.95
N ILE A 335 -7.25 13.19 8.69
CA ILE A 335 -6.23 12.33 8.09
C ILE A 335 -6.45 12.08 6.60
N ALA A 336 -7.68 12.15 6.12
CA ALA A 336 -8.04 12.00 4.73
C ALA A 336 -9.43 12.57 4.46
N ILE A 337 -9.74 12.75 3.18
CA ILE A 337 -11.08 13.01 2.68
C ILE A 337 -11.37 12.06 1.53
N GLY A 338 -12.64 11.67 1.34
CA GLY A 338 -13.06 10.76 0.29
C GLY A 338 -14.53 10.37 0.47
N ASP A 339 -15.19 9.94 -0.60
CA ASP A 339 -16.61 9.58 -0.60
C ASP A 339 -16.79 8.18 0.02
N LEU A 340 -17.24 8.09 1.26
CA LEU A 340 -17.38 6.80 1.96
C LEU A 340 -18.75 6.15 1.74
N ASP A 341 -19.78 6.92 1.36
CA ASP A 341 -21.16 6.44 1.28
C ASP A 341 -21.73 6.34 -0.15
N GLY A 342 -20.97 6.81 -1.15
CA GLY A 342 -21.24 6.69 -2.58
C GLY A 342 -22.20 7.76 -3.08
N ASP A 343 -22.31 8.89 -2.39
CA ASP A 343 -23.17 10.01 -2.78
C ASP A 343 -22.47 11.06 -3.66
N HIS A 344 -21.23 10.76 -4.07
CA HIS A 344 -20.32 11.59 -4.87
C HIS A 344 -19.84 12.86 -4.17
N LYS A 345 -19.99 12.95 -2.85
CA LYS A 345 -19.45 14.03 -2.03
C LYS A 345 -18.33 13.50 -1.15
N VAL A 346 -17.32 14.32 -0.91
CA VAL A 346 -16.20 13.92 -0.05
C VAL A 346 -16.58 14.01 1.43
N ASP A 347 -16.33 12.93 2.14
CA ASP A 347 -16.46 12.84 3.59
C ASP A 347 -15.13 13.15 4.27
N ILE A 348 -15.18 13.42 5.58
CA ILE A 348 -13.99 13.77 6.37
C ILE A 348 -13.65 12.64 7.34
N ILE A 349 -12.41 12.14 7.25
CA ILE A 349 -11.90 11.10 8.14
C ILE A 349 -10.93 11.71 9.14
N TRP A 350 -11.17 11.40 10.40
CA TRP A 350 -10.42 11.91 11.54
C TRP A 350 -9.74 10.78 12.28
N GLN A 351 -8.56 11.05 12.82
CA GLN A 351 -7.89 10.16 13.75
C GLN A 351 -7.45 10.88 15.00
N ASN A 352 -7.66 10.23 16.14
CA ASN A 352 -7.10 10.66 17.39
C ASN A 352 -5.64 10.18 17.49
N VAL A 353 -4.70 11.11 17.59
CA VAL A 353 -3.26 10.81 17.59
C VAL A 353 -2.79 10.08 18.86
N ASN A 354 -3.58 10.14 19.94
CA ASN A 354 -3.23 9.53 21.22
C ASN A 354 -3.86 8.14 21.38
N SER A 355 -5.17 8.02 21.11
CA SER A 355 -5.89 6.76 21.27
C SER A 355 -5.80 5.87 20.03
N GLY A 356 -5.54 6.43 18.85
CA GLY A 356 -5.63 5.72 17.58
C GLY A 356 -7.07 5.51 17.10
N ASP A 357 -8.07 6.10 17.75
CA ASP A 357 -9.46 6.04 17.30
C ASP A 357 -9.62 6.72 15.94
N VAL A 358 -10.44 6.14 15.08
CA VAL A 358 -10.77 6.66 13.75
C VAL A 358 -12.28 6.90 13.68
N ILE A 359 -12.67 8.11 13.31
CA ILE A 359 -14.08 8.49 13.07
C ILE A 359 -14.20 9.08 11.66
N ALA A 360 -15.41 9.08 11.12
CA ALA A 360 -15.74 9.82 9.91
C ALA A 360 -16.92 10.76 10.16
N TRP A 361 -16.99 11.82 9.36
CA TRP A 361 -18.16 12.66 9.17
C TRP A 361 -18.62 12.53 7.73
N LEU A 362 -19.86 12.07 7.55
CA LEU A 362 -20.51 12.12 6.24
C LEU A 362 -20.98 13.56 5.98
N MET A 363 -20.62 14.11 4.84
CA MET A 363 -20.79 15.54 4.54
C MET A 363 -21.89 15.81 3.50
N ASP A 364 -22.39 17.04 3.50
CA ASP A 364 -23.26 17.59 2.44
C ASP A 364 -23.06 19.11 2.39
N GLY A 365 -22.07 19.53 1.58
CA GLY A 365 -21.55 20.88 1.60
C GLY A 365 -21.06 21.26 3.00
N PHE A 366 -21.59 22.35 3.55
CA PHE A 366 -21.23 22.79 4.90
C PHE A 366 -21.84 21.96 6.03
N ALA A 367 -22.78 21.05 5.74
CA ALA A 367 -23.47 20.28 6.75
C ALA A 367 -22.75 18.96 7.06
N ILE A 368 -22.57 18.66 8.34
CA ILE A 368 -22.23 17.31 8.80
C ILE A 368 -23.54 16.52 8.90
N LYS A 369 -23.82 15.65 7.92
CA LYS A 369 -25.03 14.79 7.91
C LYS A 369 -25.03 13.86 9.11
N GLN A 370 -23.89 13.22 9.35
CA GLN A 370 -23.71 12.27 10.46
C GLN A 370 -22.23 12.12 10.80
N GLY A 371 -21.91 11.76 12.04
CA GLY A 371 -20.57 11.35 12.45
C GLY A 371 -20.57 10.08 13.29
N ASN A 372 -19.61 9.19 13.08
CA ASN A 372 -19.49 7.95 13.85
C ASN A 372 -18.06 7.38 13.82
N TYR A 373 -17.77 6.44 14.73
CA TYR A 373 -16.54 5.67 14.72
C TYR A 373 -16.49 4.70 13.54
N LEU A 374 -15.35 4.68 12.85
CA LEU A 374 -14.96 3.61 11.93
C LEU A 374 -14.26 2.48 12.70
N HIS A 375 -13.34 2.85 13.59
CA HIS A 375 -12.59 1.90 14.42
C HIS A 375 -12.11 2.56 15.72
N LYS A 376 -11.90 1.77 16.78
CA LYS A 376 -11.36 2.25 18.05
C LYS A 376 -9.99 1.64 18.32
N GLY A 377 -9.00 2.48 18.62
CA GLY A 377 -7.68 2.03 19.04
C GLY A 377 -6.84 1.38 17.94
N ILE A 378 -6.62 2.07 16.80
CA ILE A 378 -5.63 1.60 15.83
C ILE A 378 -4.24 1.61 16.46
N PRO A 379 -3.50 0.48 16.43
CA PRO A 379 -2.14 0.43 16.94
C PRO A 379 -1.24 1.45 16.24
N SER A 380 -0.31 2.07 16.98
CA SER A 380 0.52 3.17 16.48
C SER A 380 1.46 2.78 15.34
N ASP A 381 1.76 1.50 15.20
CA ASP A 381 2.55 0.98 14.09
C ASP A 381 1.75 0.91 12.78
N TRP A 382 0.41 0.96 12.81
CA TRP A 382 -0.42 1.07 11.62
C TRP A 382 -0.75 2.54 11.31
N GLN A 383 -0.38 2.98 10.11
CA GLN A 383 -0.58 4.35 9.64
C GLN A 383 -1.40 4.32 8.34
N MET A 384 -2.38 5.22 8.23
CA MET A 384 -3.14 5.38 6.98
C MET A 384 -2.21 5.92 5.90
N VAL A 385 -2.21 5.27 4.74
CA VAL A 385 -1.37 5.65 3.60
C VAL A 385 -2.16 6.13 2.40
N ALA A 386 -3.40 5.68 2.22
CA ALA A 386 -4.19 6.05 1.05
C ALA A 386 -5.69 5.91 1.30
N ILE A 387 -6.47 6.59 0.45
CA ILE A 387 -7.93 6.47 0.34
C ILE A 387 -8.33 6.46 -1.14
N GLY A 388 -9.18 5.52 -1.55
CA GLY A 388 -9.62 5.35 -2.94
C GLY A 388 -10.52 4.13 -3.08
N ASP A 389 -11.38 4.09 -4.09
CA ASP A 389 -12.31 2.96 -4.34
C ASP A 389 -11.53 1.75 -4.86
N LEU A 390 -11.27 0.74 -4.03
CA LEU A 390 -10.43 -0.41 -4.40
C LEU A 390 -11.24 -1.55 -5.02
N ASP A 391 -12.56 -1.61 -4.79
CA ASP A 391 -13.42 -2.71 -5.25
C ASP A 391 -14.43 -2.33 -6.34
N GLY A 392 -14.47 -1.06 -6.73
CA GLY A 392 -15.27 -0.50 -7.81
C GLY A 392 -16.75 -0.34 -7.43
N ASP A 393 -17.07 -0.27 -6.13
CA ASP A 393 -18.45 -0.12 -5.67
C ASP A 393 -18.92 1.36 -5.55
N GLY A 394 -18.05 2.29 -5.95
CA GLY A 394 -18.29 3.73 -5.96
C GLY A 394 -17.96 4.42 -4.64
N LYS A 395 -17.40 3.69 -3.66
CA LYS A 395 -17.06 4.21 -2.33
C LYS A 395 -15.57 4.08 -2.11
N ASN A 396 -14.98 5.08 -1.47
CA ASN A 396 -13.58 5.08 -1.14
C ASN A 396 -13.28 4.18 0.05
N ASP A 397 -12.28 3.33 -0.13
CA ASP A 397 -11.72 2.42 0.84
C ASP A 397 -10.45 2.99 1.46
N ILE A 398 -10.03 2.41 2.59
CA ILE A 398 -8.88 2.91 3.34
C ILE A 398 -7.73 1.92 3.28
N VAL A 399 -6.54 2.39 2.90
CA VAL A 399 -5.30 1.60 2.93
C VAL A 399 -4.43 2.02 4.11
N TRP A 400 -3.96 1.02 4.84
CA TRP A 400 -3.07 1.12 5.99
C TRP A 400 -1.73 0.44 5.68
N ARG A 401 -0.65 0.99 6.25
CA ARG A 401 0.67 0.35 6.25
C ARG A 401 1.17 0.18 7.67
N ASN A 402 1.66 -1.00 7.98
CA ASN A 402 2.40 -1.24 9.21
C ASN A 402 3.84 -0.73 9.04
N THR A 403 4.26 0.16 9.92
CA THR A 403 5.56 0.83 9.87
C THR A 403 6.71 -0.01 10.41
N ASN A 404 6.41 -1.09 11.13
CA ASN A 404 7.41 -2.03 11.63
C ASN A 404 7.64 -3.17 10.64
N SER A 405 6.57 -3.79 10.16
CA SER A 405 6.66 -4.93 9.24
C SER A 405 6.75 -4.51 7.78
N GLY A 406 6.21 -3.35 7.41
CA GLY A 406 6.05 -2.93 6.01
C GLY A 406 4.81 -3.51 5.33
N ASP A 407 3.96 -4.24 6.06
CA ASP A 407 2.74 -4.85 5.52
C ASP A 407 1.69 -3.81 5.13
N PHE A 408 0.91 -4.12 4.11
CA PHE A 408 -0.27 -3.35 3.71
C PHE A 408 -1.57 -4.07 4.08
N ALA A 409 -2.54 -3.31 4.56
CA ALA A 409 -3.90 -3.78 4.79
C ALA A 409 -4.91 -2.75 4.27
N ALA A 410 -6.11 -3.20 3.92
CA ALA A 410 -7.18 -2.33 3.49
C ALA A 410 -8.48 -2.61 4.26
N TRP A 411 -9.32 -1.59 4.36
CA TRP A 411 -10.71 -1.69 4.76
C TRP A 411 -11.57 -1.34 3.57
N LEU A 412 -12.37 -2.29 3.11
CA LEU A 412 -13.44 -2.00 2.17
C LEU A 412 -14.59 -1.36 2.94
N MET A 413 -15.00 -0.16 2.55
CA MET A 413 -15.89 0.69 3.32
C MET A 413 -17.33 0.66 2.79
N ASN A 414 -18.27 0.99 3.67
CA ASN A 414 -19.67 1.24 3.31
C ASN A 414 -20.26 2.23 4.33
N GLY A 415 -20.04 3.52 4.07
CA GLY A 415 -20.24 4.60 5.04
C GLY A 415 -19.38 4.37 6.28
N PHE A 416 -20.02 4.28 7.46
CA PHE A 416 -19.30 4.04 8.72
C PHE A 416 -18.90 2.58 8.97
N THR A 417 -19.27 1.65 8.08
CA THR A 417 -19.04 0.21 8.31
C THR A 417 -17.84 -0.25 7.50
N ILE A 418 -16.91 -0.95 8.16
CA ILE A 418 -15.90 -1.76 7.47
C ILE A 418 -16.62 -3.02 6.96
N LYS A 419 -16.96 -3.04 5.67
CA LYS A 419 -17.65 -4.15 4.97
C LYS A 419 -16.79 -5.41 5.02
N ASP A 420 -15.49 -5.26 4.78
CA ASP A 420 -14.48 -6.30 4.96
C ASP A 420 -13.11 -5.64 5.24
N GLY A 421 -12.22 -6.36 5.94
CA GLY A 421 -10.89 -5.85 6.31
C GLY A 421 -9.85 -6.95 6.24
N ASN A 422 -8.81 -6.75 5.42
CA ASN A 422 -7.79 -7.76 5.19
C ASN A 422 -6.45 -7.14 4.77
N TYR A 423 -5.39 -7.95 4.74
CA TYR A 423 -4.13 -7.58 4.10
C TYR A 423 -4.33 -7.42 2.59
N LEU A 424 -3.64 -6.46 1.98
CA LEU A 424 -3.50 -6.44 0.52
C LEU A 424 -2.62 -7.65 0.14
N ASP A 425 -3.11 -8.47 -0.78
CA ASP A 425 -2.43 -9.71 -1.21
C ASP A 425 -1.03 -9.39 -1.71
N ILE A 426 -0.08 -10.32 -1.51
CA ILE A 426 1.36 -10.23 -1.82
C ILE A 426 2.12 -8.98 -1.29
N ALA A 427 1.45 -7.94 -0.78
CA ALA A 427 2.03 -6.73 -0.22
C ALA A 427 2.42 -6.89 1.25
N ARG A 428 3.18 -7.95 1.54
CA ARG A 428 3.74 -8.23 2.86
C ARG A 428 5.22 -7.88 2.89
N SER A 429 5.67 -7.35 4.01
CA SER A 429 7.07 -7.00 4.22
C SER A 429 7.67 -6.08 3.15
N ILE A 430 6.85 -5.15 2.61
CA ILE A 430 7.30 -4.24 1.57
C ILE A 430 8.34 -3.29 2.16
N PRO A 431 9.58 -3.26 1.62
CA PRO A 431 10.67 -2.49 2.20
C PRO A 431 10.32 -1.01 2.41
N CYS A 432 10.79 -0.43 3.52
CA CYS A 432 10.42 0.92 3.95
C CYS A 432 10.84 2.04 3.00
N ASP A 433 11.80 1.77 2.12
CA ASP A 433 12.22 2.68 1.06
C ASP A 433 11.15 2.82 -0.04
N TRP A 434 10.29 1.81 -0.25
CA TRP A 434 9.07 1.95 -1.03
C TRP A 434 8.01 2.70 -0.22
N GLN A 435 7.56 3.83 -0.75
CA GLN A 435 6.51 4.66 -0.18
C GLN A 435 5.34 4.77 -1.15
N VAL A 436 4.11 4.78 -0.62
CA VAL A 436 2.93 5.08 -1.44
C VAL A 436 3.03 6.53 -1.87
N ALA A 437 3.05 6.74 -3.18
CA ALA A 437 3.09 8.06 -3.78
C ALA A 437 1.69 8.51 -4.16
N VAL A 438 0.93 7.65 -4.84
CA VAL A 438 -0.36 8.01 -5.42
C VAL A 438 -1.35 6.85 -5.32
N ILE A 439 -2.64 7.18 -5.19
CA ILE A 439 -3.77 6.27 -5.34
C ILE A 439 -4.79 6.82 -6.33
N GLY A 440 -5.34 5.95 -7.18
CA GLY A 440 -6.42 6.28 -8.11
C GLY A 440 -6.39 5.40 -9.37
N ASP A 441 -7.44 5.45 -10.17
CA ASP A 441 -7.61 4.56 -11.33
C ASP A 441 -6.63 4.93 -12.46
N LEU A 442 -5.58 4.13 -12.67
CA LEU A 442 -4.58 4.41 -13.71
C LEU A 442 -4.96 3.78 -15.05
N ASN A 443 -5.83 2.77 -15.06
CA ASN A 443 -6.10 1.93 -16.23
C ASN A 443 -7.52 2.09 -16.81
N GLY A 444 -8.40 2.83 -16.12
CA GLY A 444 -9.78 3.09 -16.49
C GLY A 444 -10.75 1.94 -16.18
N ASP A 445 -10.42 1.04 -15.25
CA ASP A 445 -11.28 -0.10 -14.88
C ASP A 445 -12.30 0.23 -13.77
N GLY A 446 -12.28 1.46 -13.26
CA GLY A 446 -13.16 1.95 -12.21
C GLY A 446 -12.67 1.63 -10.80
N MET A 447 -11.51 0.98 -10.63
CA MET A 447 -10.88 0.69 -9.35
C MET A 447 -9.60 1.52 -9.18
N SER A 448 -9.29 1.86 -7.95
CA SER A 448 -8.12 2.66 -7.60
C SER A 448 -6.88 1.77 -7.52
N ASP A 449 -5.86 2.16 -8.28
CA ASP A 449 -4.55 1.54 -8.28
C ASP A 449 -3.61 2.29 -7.32
N ILE A 450 -2.47 1.67 -7.00
CA ILE A 450 -1.46 2.27 -6.12
C ILE A 450 -0.14 2.42 -6.86
N VAL A 451 0.41 3.64 -6.87
CA VAL A 451 1.78 3.93 -7.31
C VAL A 451 2.69 4.04 -6.10
N LEU A 452 3.80 3.31 -6.12
CA LEU A 452 4.87 3.40 -5.12
C LEU A 452 6.13 3.98 -5.73
N GLN A 453 6.85 4.76 -4.93
CA GLN A 453 8.17 5.27 -5.27
C GLN A 453 9.19 4.74 -4.27
N ASN A 454 10.28 4.14 -4.78
CA ASN A 454 11.43 3.77 -3.98
C ASN A 454 12.32 4.99 -3.74
N THR A 455 12.50 5.36 -2.48
CA THR A 455 13.27 6.53 -2.04
C THR A 455 14.79 6.32 -2.11
N ALA A 456 15.27 5.08 -2.17
CA ALA A 456 16.69 4.75 -2.25
C ALA A 456 17.16 4.61 -3.71
N THR A 457 16.40 3.92 -4.55
CA THR A 457 16.75 3.66 -5.95
C THR A 457 16.12 4.67 -6.91
N GLY A 458 14.99 5.28 -6.54
CA GLY A 458 14.19 6.11 -7.43
C GLY A 458 13.26 5.32 -8.36
N ASP A 459 13.17 4.00 -8.20
CA ASP A 459 12.24 3.21 -9.00
C ASP A 459 10.79 3.57 -8.67
N VAL A 460 9.93 3.55 -9.69
CA VAL A 460 8.48 3.79 -9.57
C VAL A 460 7.76 2.54 -10.03
N GLY A 461 6.95 1.97 -9.15
CA GLY A 461 6.13 0.78 -9.43
C GLY A 461 4.65 1.10 -9.31
N ALA A 462 3.81 0.33 -9.99
CA ALA A 462 2.36 0.38 -9.85
C ALA A 462 1.80 -1.00 -9.51
N TRP A 463 0.77 -1.00 -8.66
CA TRP A 463 -0.05 -2.15 -8.32
C TRP A 463 -1.46 -1.91 -8.85
N PHE A 464 -1.92 -2.82 -9.72
CA PHE A 464 -3.30 -2.81 -10.19
C PHE A 464 -4.16 -3.64 -9.25
N ILE A 465 -5.16 -3.03 -8.62
CA ILE A 465 -5.85 -3.61 -7.46
C ILE A 465 -7.32 -3.89 -7.77
N SER A 466 -7.85 -4.96 -7.21
CA SER A 466 -9.29 -5.20 -7.14
C SER A 466 -9.63 -5.86 -5.81
N GLY A 467 -10.32 -5.10 -4.95
CA GLY A 467 -10.54 -5.38 -3.55
C GLY A 467 -9.21 -5.53 -2.80
N PHE A 468 -8.96 -6.73 -2.27
CA PHE A 468 -7.70 -7.04 -1.60
C PHE A 468 -6.63 -7.63 -2.52
N SER A 469 -6.95 -7.95 -3.77
CA SER A 469 -6.02 -8.62 -4.67
C SER A 469 -5.22 -7.63 -5.49
N ILE A 470 -3.89 -7.71 -5.43
CA ILE A 470 -3.01 -7.12 -6.44
C ILE A 470 -3.06 -8.02 -7.68
N LYS A 471 -3.75 -7.57 -8.72
CA LYS A 471 -3.96 -8.33 -9.97
C LYS A 471 -2.72 -8.38 -10.83
N SER A 472 -1.96 -7.29 -10.85
CA SER A 472 -0.66 -7.24 -11.51
C SER A 472 0.20 -6.14 -10.91
N THR A 473 1.52 -6.27 -11.07
CA THR A 473 2.48 -5.24 -10.72
C THR A 473 3.33 -4.89 -11.93
N THR A 474 3.81 -3.65 -11.99
CA THR A 474 4.70 -3.19 -13.06
C THR A 474 5.67 -2.15 -12.55
N VAL A 475 6.80 -1.99 -13.25
CA VAL A 475 7.74 -0.90 -13.01
C VAL A 475 7.50 0.16 -14.08
N LEU A 476 6.97 1.32 -13.67
CA LEU A 476 6.71 2.46 -14.56
C LEU A 476 8.02 3.12 -14.99
N VAL A 477 8.92 3.35 -14.03
CA VAL A 477 10.20 4.03 -14.24
C VAL A 477 11.28 3.39 -13.38
N LYS A 478 12.48 3.24 -13.92
CA LYS A 478 13.67 2.81 -13.16
C LYS A 478 14.61 3.98 -12.91
N GLY A 479 15.09 4.10 -11.68
CA GLY A 479 16.15 5.05 -11.33
C GLY A 479 15.78 6.52 -11.49
N MET A 480 14.54 6.92 -11.17
CA MET A 480 14.17 8.33 -11.19
C MET A 480 15.08 9.11 -10.22
N PRO A 481 15.67 10.26 -10.61
CA PRO A 481 16.58 10.96 -9.71
C PRO A 481 15.90 11.27 -8.38
N SER A 482 16.59 11.06 -7.26
CA SER A 482 16.02 11.18 -5.91
C SER A 482 15.43 12.56 -5.58
N SER A 483 15.85 13.58 -6.34
CA SER A 483 15.26 14.92 -6.26
C SER A 483 13.82 14.97 -6.76
N TRP A 484 13.41 14.10 -7.66
CA TRP A 484 12.03 14.02 -8.12
C TRP A 484 11.19 13.20 -7.15
N GLN A 485 10.04 13.76 -6.80
CA GLN A 485 9.06 13.14 -5.93
C GLN A 485 7.72 13.16 -6.64
N ILE A 486 7.02 12.04 -6.65
CA ILE A 486 5.64 12.01 -7.12
C ILE A 486 4.77 12.72 -6.06
N LYS A 487 3.80 13.50 -6.53
CA LYS A 487 3.04 14.46 -5.74
C LYS A 487 1.55 14.31 -5.79
#